data_AF-A0AAW2LHN1-F1
#
_entry.id   AF-A0AAW2LHN1-F1
#
_cell.length_a   1.000
_cell.length_b   1.000
_cell.length_c   1.000
_cell.angle_alpha   90.00
_cell.angle_beta   90.00
_cell.angle_gamma   90.00
#
_symmetry.space_group_name_H-M   'P 1'
#
loop_
_entity.id
_entity.type
_entity.pdbx_description
1 polymer ?
#
loop_
_entity_poly.entity_id
_entity_poly.type
_entity_poly.pdbx_seq_one_letter_code
_entity_poly.pdbx_strand_id
1 'polypeptide(L)'
;MGLKSENGASEAVKLCVFDLRRGQTEGQELDKILFFYPADLPLSAQLSVIGLSEGLITFTRIFSPEAPCEVIEAEVHSHVFYEAEPDIWMVMVVEKDKDSEAIWRIDALRKVLEEVHSLFVMFHGSIRTLVDKEPTGGLIRTHLYYFIMDFLSDFSIGKKLQLPNFRESLKERGTIQMLTVGREAAIEVQSLVRVLESCAGSTHCYSLTMFQDLVVSSSLSPIDAVRLFTYAVLRLTPLALSSGVSSWSSSRKGNTSCNTSAGAVLANSGLVVDQYYNSPDASALGSHSYPVVRPLQHAKWSKGKDGFLVTDIWGADVNNLVPTSPTIWLHQTEEKMYLLAYQHRGLTMILLIPVSSVNGEQGIAMVKQQILENASLKMFKVEEKLSRGWGGENAYHVSGYRYLLVDGDRYISRASPPGKVTTLTKESLIAFCKLREEVDSEKSRAKCDNSGCEKDLELSIRAKNNAWLIARLTRGKELYMVLEKANETLLYASDAVEKFSERYCNGVFSLD
;
A
#
# COMPACT_ATOMS: atom_id res chain seq x y z
N MET A 1 36.31 26.83 17.69
CA MET A 1 35.71 26.27 16.47
C MET A 1 35.64 24.75 16.66
N GLY A 2 34.46 24.24 17.01
CA GLY A 2 34.26 22.80 17.17
C GLY A 2 33.96 22.16 15.82
N LEU A 3 34.78 21.19 15.42
CA LEU A 3 34.51 20.28 14.32
C LEU A 3 33.18 19.57 14.61
N LYS A 4 32.11 19.95 13.91
CA LYS A 4 30.95 19.08 13.77
C LYS A 4 31.44 17.85 13.00
N SER A 5 31.37 16.67 13.61
CA SER A 5 31.58 15.46 12.84
C SER A 5 30.50 15.41 11.76
N GLU A 6 30.93 15.18 10.52
CA GLU A 6 30.07 14.65 9.47
C GLU A 6 29.69 13.24 9.90
N ASN A 7 28.72 13.12 10.81
CA ASN A 7 28.07 11.84 11.04
C ASN A 7 27.21 11.54 9.82
N GLY A 8 27.39 10.33 9.29
CA GLY A 8 26.69 9.79 8.14
C GLY A 8 25.18 9.97 8.24
N ALA A 9 24.55 10.03 7.07
CA ALA A 9 23.12 10.21 6.85
C ALA A 9 22.29 9.79 8.08
N SER A 10 21.79 10.77 8.84
CA SER A 10 20.79 10.50 9.88
C SER A 10 19.59 9.87 9.19
N GLU A 11 19.48 8.55 9.28
CA GLU A 11 18.32 7.84 8.78
C GLU A 11 17.17 8.13 9.74
N ALA A 12 16.38 9.14 9.38
CA ALA A 12 15.25 9.67 10.14
C ALA A 12 14.13 8.64 10.42
N VAL A 13 14.27 7.39 9.93
CA VAL A 13 13.25 6.35 10.05
C VAL A 13 13.89 5.03 10.45
N LYS A 14 13.34 4.41 11.50
CA LYS A 14 13.63 3.02 11.86
C LYS A 14 12.36 2.20 11.71
N LEU A 15 12.48 0.99 11.19
CA LEU A 15 11.36 0.05 11.04
C LEU A 15 11.82 -1.30 11.57
N CYS A 16 11.07 -1.90 12.50
CA CYS A 16 11.36 -3.23 13.00
C CYS A 16 10.13 -4.13 12.99
N VAL A 17 10.39 -5.43 12.87
CA VAL A 17 9.42 -6.51 13.06
C VAL A 17 9.98 -7.46 14.10
N PHE A 18 9.22 -7.77 15.14
CA PHE A 18 9.66 -8.67 16.20
C PHE A 18 8.52 -9.55 16.71
N ASP A 19 8.89 -10.70 17.28
CA ASP A 19 7.97 -11.67 17.89
C ASP A 19 8.19 -11.69 19.42
N LEU A 20 7.16 -11.27 20.17
CA LEU A 20 7.18 -11.22 21.63
C LEU A 20 7.35 -12.59 22.28
N ARG A 21 7.13 -13.70 21.57
CA ARG A 21 7.29 -15.06 22.11
C ARG A 21 8.73 -15.54 22.09
N ARG A 22 9.61 -14.89 21.30
CA ARG A 22 11.01 -15.29 21.11
C ARG A 22 11.92 -14.54 22.07
N GLY A 23 13.17 -15.01 22.22
CA GLY A 23 14.22 -14.34 22.99
C GLY A 23 13.88 -14.01 24.44
N GLN A 24 13.14 -14.89 25.12
CA GLN A 24 12.68 -14.69 26.51
C GLN A 24 13.74 -15.06 27.56
N THR A 25 14.82 -15.72 27.14
CA THR A 25 15.92 -16.11 28.03
C THR A 25 17.12 -15.18 27.86
N GLU A 26 17.88 -15.00 28.93
CA GLU A 26 19.08 -14.16 28.95
C GLU A 26 20.09 -14.64 27.90
N GLY A 27 20.54 -13.73 27.04
CA GLY A 27 21.46 -14.00 25.94
C GLY A 27 20.80 -14.45 24.63
N GLN A 28 19.47 -14.58 24.59
CA GLN A 28 18.70 -14.90 23.37
C GLN A 28 17.86 -13.72 22.86
N GLU A 29 18.06 -12.51 23.35
CA GLU A 29 17.21 -11.35 23.04
C GLU A 29 17.19 -11.02 21.54
N LEU A 30 18.29 -11.32 20.83
CA LEU A 30 18.40 -11.17 19.38
C LEU A 30 17.40 -12.05 18.61
N ASP A 31 16.93 -13.15 19.20
CA ASP A 31 15.91 -13.99 18.58
C ASP A 31 14.54 -13.33 18.51
N LYS A 32 14.28 -12.25 19.25
CA LYS A 32 13.08 -11.43 19.08
C LYS A 32 13.02 -10.79 17.70
N ILE A 33 14.18 -10.41 17.15
CA ILE A 33 14.26 -9.60 15.92
C ILE A 33 13.99 -10.48 14.70
N LEU A 34 12.89 -10.18 13.99
CA LEU A 34 12.57 -10.79 12.69
C LEU A 34 13.00 -9.89 11.53
N PHE A 35 13.02 -8.57 11.73
CA PHE A 35 13.53 -7.61 10.76
C PHE A 35 13.89 -6.30 11.45
N PHE A 36 14.92 -5.61 10.94
CA PHE A 36 15.27 -4.27 11.37
C PHE A 36 15.81 -3.45 10.19
N TYR A 37 15.34 -2.22 10.05
CA TYR A 37 15.84 -1.22 9.12
C TYR A 37 16.19 0.07 9.87
N PRO A 38 17.35 0.69 9.57
CA PRO A 38 18.38 0.16 8.68
C PRO A 38 19.18 -1.00 9.32
N ALA A 39 19.62 -1.94 8.48
CA ALA A 39 20.20 -3.20 8.94
C ALA A 39 21.64 -3.05 9.49
N ASP A 40 22.32 -1.96 9.17
CA ASP A 40 23.67 -1.62 9.62
C ASP A 40 23.71 -0.95 11.01
N LEU A 41 22.54 -0.65 11.59
CA LEU A 41 22.47 -0.10 12.95
C LEU A 41 23.04 -1.12 13.97
N PRO A 42 23.87 -0.71 14.94
CA PRO A 42 24.43 -1.62 15.93
C PRO A 42 23.36 -2.43 16.67
N LEU A 43 23.60 -3.73 16.89
CA LEU A 43 22.63 -4.64 17.52
C LEU A 43 22.12 -4.16 18.88
N SER A 44 22.99 -3.53 19.68
CA SER A 44 22.60 -2.94 20.97
C SER A 44 21.56 -1.84 20.81
N ALA A 45 21.66 -1.02 19.76
CA ALA A 45 20.67 0.01 19.45
C ALA A 45 19.37 -0.58 18.91
N GLN A 46 19.45 -1.65 18.11
CA GLN A 46 18.26 -2.39 17.64
C GLN A 46 17.49 -2.99 18.83
N LEU A 47 18.20 -3.68 19.73
CA LEU A 47 17.64 -4.25 20.95
C LEU A 47 17.06 -3.18 21.88
N SER A 48 17.69 -2.00 21.97
CA SER A 48 17.16 -0.89 22.77
C SER A 48 15.79 -0.42 22.26
N VAL A 49 15.60 -0.31 20.93
CA VAL A 49 14.32 0.08 20.33
C VAL A 49 13.25 -0.99 20.58
N ILE A 50 13.60 -2.26 20.43
CA ILE A 50 12.67 -3.39 20.64
C ILE A 50 12.31 -3.53 22.11
N GLY A 51 13.27 -3.46 23.03
CA GLY A 51 13.03 -3.55 24.47
C GLY A 51 12.16 -2.40 24.99
N LEU A 52 12.35 -1.17 24.50
CA LEU A 52 11.45 -0.05 24.79
C LEU A 52 10.03 -0.32 24.26
N SER A 53 9.93 -0.83 23.04
CA SER A 53 8.65 -1.13 22.39
C SER A 53 7.87 -2.20 23.16
N GLU A 54 8.52 -3.32 23.48
CA GLU A 54 7.98 -4.41 24.28
C GLU A 54 7.54 -3.94 25.67
N GLY A 55 8.38 -3.16 26.36
CA GLY A 55 8.05 -2.61 27.67
C GLY A 55 6.79 -1.76 27.65
N LEU A 56 6.62 -0.93 26.61
CA LEU A 56 5.46 -0.05 26.47
C LEU A 56 4.19 -0.80 26.06
N ILE A 57 4.30 -1.77 25.14
CA ILE A 57 3.20 -2.67 24.79
C ILE A 57 2.74 -3.42 26.05
N THR A 58 3.67 -4.02 26.78
CA THR A 58 3.37 -4.81 27.99
C THR A 58 2.74 -3.95 29.08
N PHE A 59 3.30 -2.75 29.33
CA PHE A 59 2.79 -1.83 30.33
C PHE A 59 1.37 -1.35 29.99
N THR A 60 1.14 -0.89 28.77
CA THR A 60 -0.17 -0.36 28.34
C THR A 60 -1.24 -1.45 28.28
N ARG A 61 -0.87 -2.70 27.96
CA ARG A 61 -1.77 -3.86 27.98
C ARG A 61 -2.40 -4.10 29.36
N ILE A 62 -1.75 -3.66 30.45
CA ILE A 62 -2.32 -3.72 31.81
C ILE A 62 -3.56 -2.81 31.95
N PHE A 63 -3.55 -1.66 31.27
CA PHE A 63 -4.64 -0.67 31.34
C PHE A 63 -5.64 -0.82 30.20
N SER A 64 -5.21 -1.36 29.06
CA SER A 64 -6.04 -1.53 27.85
C SER A 64 -5.66 -2.84 27.15
N PRO A 65 -6.22 -3.99 27.61
CA PRO A 65 -5.84 -5.32 27.10
C PRO A 65 -6.07 -5.51 25.60
N GLU A 66 -7.19 -4.99 25.09
CA GLU A 66 -7.63 -5.17 23.70
C GLU A 66 -7.04 -4.13 22.73
N ALA A 67 -6.43 -3.07 23.25
CA ALA A 67 -5.82 -2.00 22.46
C ALA A 67 -4.53 -1.49 23.14
N PRO A 68 -3.47 -2.33 23.17
CA PRO A 68 -2.19 -1.92 23.73
C PRO A 68 -1.52 -0.83 22.88
N CYS A 69 -0.42 -0.25 23.41
CA CYS A 69 0.24 0.96 22.93
C CYS A 69 0.21 1.13 21.41
N GLU A 70 -0.46 2.19 20.96
CA GLU A 70 -0.68 2.46 19.54
C GLU A 70 0.34 3.44 18.96
N VAL A 71 0.64 4.48 19.73
CA VAL A 71 1.46 5.61 19.35
C VAL A 71 2.18 6.14 20.58
N ILE A 72 3.44 6.56 20.40
CA ILE A 72 4.14 7.43 21.36
C ILE A 72 4.54 8.67 20.61
N GLU A 73 4.15 9.83 21.13
CA GLU A 73 4.61 11.11 20.64
C GLU A 73 5.56 11.75 21.64
N ALA A 74 6.84 11.86 21.27
CA ALA A 74 7.79 12.67 22.01
C ALA A 74 8.14 13.95 21.23
N GLU A 75 8.99 14.78 21.83
CA GLU A 75 9.46 16.02 21.21
C GLU A 75 10.27 15.80 19.93
N VAL A 76 11.11 14.75 19.91
CA VAL A 76 12.08 14.49 18.82
C VAL A 76 11.72 13.27 17.98
N HIS A 77 10.93 12.33 18.49
CA HIS A 77 10.53 11.14 17.73
C HIS A 77 9.08 10.76 17.99
N SER A 78 8.45 10.13 17.00
CA SER A 78 7.20 9.39 17.18
C SER A 78 7.42 7.91 16.91
N HIS A 79 6.79 7.06 17.71
CA HIS A 79 6.77 5.62 17.53
C HIS A 79 5.35 5.22 17.16
N VAL A 80 5.20 4.46 16.09
CA VAL A 80 3.92 3.95 15.61
C VAL A 80 3.95 2.43 15.69
N PHE A 81 2.99 1.87 16.41
CA PHE A 81 2.91 0.44 16.69
C PHE A 81 1.77 -0.18 15.89
N TYR A 82 2.00 -1.38 15.38
CA TYR A 82 1.00 -2.17 14.69
C TYR A 82 1.20 -3.65 15.04
N GLU A 83 0.21 -4.25 15.69
CA GLU A 83 0.17 -5.71 15.88
C GLU A 83 -0.27 -6.35 14.57
N ALA A 84 0.70 -6.90 13.82
CA ALA A 84 0.46 -7.47 12.51
C ALA A 84 -0.26 -8.82 12.63
N GLU A 85 0.20 -9.65 13.56
CA GLU A 85 -0.42 -10.90 13.98
C GLU A 85 -0.28 -10.99 15.50
N PRO A 86 -1.04 -11.83 16.22
CA PRO A 86 -0.94 -11.84 17.68
C PRO A 86 0.49 -12.14 18.12
N ASP A 87 1.03 -11.29 19.00
CA ASP A 87 2.42 -11.27 19.48
C ASP A 87 3.51 -10.88 18.46
N ILE A 88 3.15 -10.64 17.20
CA ILE A 88 4.07 -10.19 16.14
C ILE A 88 3.81 -8.72 15.84
N TRP A 89 4.79 -7.89 16.17
CA TRP A 89 4.68 -6.43 16.12
C TRP A 89 5.53 -5.84 15.03
N MET A 90 4.97 -4.87 14.30
CA MET A 90 5.70 -3.96 13.44
C MET A 90 5.72 -2.58 14.10
N VAL A 91 6.90 -1.97 14.20
CA VAL A 91 7.07 -0.65 14.80
C VAL A 91 7.87 0.25 13.88
N MET A 92 7.33 1.44 13.64
CA MET A 92 8.00 2.51 12.89
C MET A 92 8.36 3.66 13.83
N VAL A 93 9.63 4.03 13.87
CA VAL A 93 10.11 5.21 14.61
C VAL A 93 10.51 6.28 13.60
N VAL A 94 9.91 7.46 13.71
CA VAL A 94 10.20 8.61 12.85
C VAL A 94 10.75 9.78 13.66
N GLU A 95 11.82 10.40 13.19
CA GLU A 95 12.45 11.56 13.83
C GLU A 95 11.76 12.86 13.39
N LYS A 96 11.16 13.59 14.34
CA LYS A 96 10.58 14.93 14.16
C LYS A 96 11.70 15.96 14.01
N ASP A 97 12.21 16.14 12.81
CA ASP A 97 13.14 17.22 12.52
C ASP A 97 12.37 18.55 12.41
N LYS A 98 12.76 19.53 13.25
CA LYS A 98 12.17 20.87 13.34
C LYS A 98 12.33 21.68 12.04
N ASP A 99 13.36 21.38 11.26
CA ASP A 99 13.64 22.01 9.97
C ASP A 99 13.11 21.17 8.79
N SER A 100 12.71 19.93 9.03
CA SER A 100 12.16 19.06 7.98
C SER A 100 10.72 19.46 7.62
N GLU A 101 10.41 19.40 6.34
CA GLU A 101 9.02 19.45 5.86
C GLU A 101 8.20 18.20 6.24
N ALA A 102 8.69 17.34 7.13
CA ALA A 102 8.13 16.03 7.35
C ALA A 102 7.08 16.08 8.48
N ILE A 103 5.94 16.67 8.15
CA ILE A 103 4.73 16.60 8.97
C ILE A 103 3.99 15.33 8.57
N TRP A 104 3.85 14.40 9.51
CA TRP A 104 3.26 13.08 9.31
C TRP A 104 1.96 12.94 10.09
N ARG A 105 0.93 12.43 9.41
CA ARG A 105 -0.27 11.89 10.05
C ARG A 105 0.06 10.50 10.57
N ILE A 106 -0.10 10.26 11.88
CA ILE A 106 0.27 8.99 12.50
C ILE A 106 -0.51 7.80 11.92
N ASP A 107 -1.81 7.96 11.69
CA ASP A 107 -2.63 6.93 11.04
C ASP A 107 -2.11 6.58 9.64
N ALA A 108 -1.61 7.56 8.87
CA ALA A 108 -1.01 7.28 7.57
C ALA A 108 0.26 6.43 7.67
N LEU A 109 1.08 6.63 8.71
CA LEU A 109 2.26 5.80 8.98
C LEU A 109 1.86 4.38 9.40
N ARG A 110 0.83 4.25 10.23
CA ARG A 110 0.26 2.96 10.59
C ARG A 110 -0.28 2.21 9.37
N LYS A 111 -0.97 2.91 8.45
CA LYS A 111 -1.43 2.33 7.18
C LYS A 111 -0.29 1.83 6.30
N VAL A 112 0.91 2.40 6.39
CA VAL A 112 2.09 1.84 5.71
C VAL A 112 2.47 0.48 6.31
N LEU A 113 2.46 0.33 7.64
CA LEU A 113 2.73 -0.95 8.30
C LEU A 113 1.68 -2.01 7.93
N GLU A 114 0.40 -1.64 7.94
CA GLU A 114 -0.70 -2.51 7.49
C GLU A 114 -0.54 -2.93 6.02
N GLU A 115 -0.14 -2.01 5.14
CA GLU A 115 0.10 -2.27 3.72
C GLU A 115 1.26 -3.25 3.51
N VAL A 116 2.39 -3.06 4.20
CA VAL A 116 3.53 -3.99 4.18
C VAL A 116 3.10 -5.39 4.59
N HIS A 117 2.44 -5.50 5.75
CA HIS A 117 1.99 -6.77 6.29
C HIS A 117 0.99 -7.48 5.36
N SER A 118 -0.04 -6.75 4.90
CA SER A 118 -1.09 -7.33 4.06
C SER A 118 -0.58 -7.83 2.71
N LEU A 119 0.36 -7.12 2.09
CA LEU A 119 1.03 -7.58 0.87
C LEU A 119 1.96 -8.76 1.16
N PHE A 120 2.69 -8.75 2.29
CA PHE A 120 3.55 -9.86 2.67
C PHE A 120 2.74 -11.16 2.79
N VAL A 121 1.61 -11.12 3.52
CA VAL A 121 0.72 -12.26 3.69
C VAL A 121 0.13 -12.73 2.37
N MET A 122 -0.21 -11.81 1.46
CA MET A 122 -0.73 -12.15 0.13
C MET A 122 0.25 -13.01 -0.68
N PHE A 123 1.57 -12.86 -0.50
CA PHE A 123 2.56 -13.63 -1.26
C PHE A 123 3.17 -14.81 -0.50
N HIS A 124 3.40 -14.64 0.80
CA HIS A 124 4.16 -15.59 1.61
C HIS A 124 3.29 -16.37 2.61
N GLY A 125 2.04 -15.94 2.83
CA GLY A 125 1.20 -16.40 3.92
C GLY A 125 1.59 -15.74 5.26
N SER A 126 0.98 -16.23 6.35
CA SER A 126 1.19 -15.68 7.69
C SER A 126 2.65 -15.78 8.16
N ILE A 127 3.12 -14.71 8.83
CA ILE A 127 4.43 -14.63 9.47
C ILE A 127 4.56 -15.72 10.54
N ARG A 128 3.54 -15.90 11.39
CA ARG A 128 3.44 -16.97 12.40
C ARG A 128 3.70 -18.34 11.77
N THR A 129 2.97 -18.66 10.70
CA THR A 129 3.12 -19.96 10.03
C THR A 129 4.53 -20.19 9.50
N LEU A 130 5.22 -19.14 9.04
CA LEU A 130 6.62 -19.23 8.58
C LEU A 130 7.59 -19.38 9.75
N VAL A 131 7.36 -18.69 10.87
CA VAL A 131 8.13 -18.84 12.11
C VAL A 131 8.01 -20.26 12.66
N ASP A 132 6.78 -20.79 12.71
CA ASP A 132 6.50 -22.11 13.29
C ASP A 132 7.06 -23.25 12.40
N LYS A 133 7.15 -23.04 11.08
CA LYS A 133 7.79 -23.99 10.14
C LYS A 133 9.29 -24.13 10.35
N GLU A 134 9.97 -23.03 10.68
CA GLU A 134 11.41 -23.03 10.94
C GLU A 134 11.75 -22.19 12.19
N PRO A 135 11.81 -22.84 13.38
CA PRO A 135 11.97 -22.14 14.66
C PRO A 135 13.25 -21.30 14.81
N THR A 136 14.28 -21.58 14.01
CA THR A 136 15.52 -20.77 13.95
C THR A 136 15.21 -19.32 13.55
N GLY A 137 14.13 -19.10 12.80
CA GLY A 137 13.74 -17.82 12.23
C GLY A 137 14.55 -17.41 10.99
N GLY A 138 15.47 -18.25 10.50
CA GLY A 138 16.32 -17.93 9.34
C GLY A 138 15.51 -17.64 8.07
N LEU A 139 14.55 -18.51 7.75
CA LEU A 139 13.64 -18.36 6.62
C LEU A 139 12.85 -17.05 6.69
N ILE A 140 12.13 -16.81 7.79
CA ILE A 140 11.27 -15.63 7.91
C ILE A 140 12.08 -14.32 7.89
N ARG A 141 13.25 -14.27 8.54
CA ARG A 141 14.14 -13.10 8.49
C ARG A 141 14.57 -12.80 7.05
N THR A 142 14.90 -13.83 6.29
CA THR A 142 15.29 -13.70 4.88
C THR A 142 14.12 -13.18 4.02
N HIS A 143 12.92 -13.75 4.18
CA HIS A 143 11.72 -13.32 3.47
C HIS A 143 11.33 -11.88 3.81
N LEU A 144 11.26 -11.52 5.10
CA LEU A 144 10.93 -10.17 5.55
C LEU A 144 11.97 -9.16 5.07
N TYR A 145 13.26 -9.49 5.14
CA TYR A 145 14.33 -8.60 4.69
C TYR A 145 14.15 -8.22 3.22
N TYR A 146 14.10 -9.19 2.32
CA TYR A 146 13.99 -8.89 0.90
C TYR A 146 12.66 -8.21 0.56
N PHE A 147 11.56 -8.67 1.16
CA PHE A 147 10.24 -8.11 0.90
C PHE A 147 10.13 -6.65 1.34
N ILE A 148 10.52 -6.34 2.59
CA ILE A 148 10.43 -4.98 3.13
C ILE A 148 11.45 -4.06 2.45
N MET A 149 12.64 -4.54 2.10
CA MET A 149 13.60 -3.75 1.32
C MET A 149 13.05 -3.39 -0.06
N ASP A 150 12.44 -4.35 -0.77
CA ASP A 150 11.79 -4.08 -2.05
C ASP A 150 10.63 -3.08 -1.90
N PHE A 151 9.83 -3.21 -0.85
CA PHE A 151 8.76 -2.26 -0.53
C PHE A 151 9.30 -0.86 -0.21
N LEU A 152 10.32 -0.72 0.65
CA LEU A 152 10.90 0.57 1.01
C LEU A 152 11.63 1.25 -0.16
N SER A 153 12.04 0.48 -1.16
CA SER A 153 12.59 1.05 -2.39
C SER A 153 11.56 1.93 -3.14
N ASP A 154 10.26 1.62 -3.06
CA ASP A 154 9.19 2.48 -3.58
C ASP A 154 9.10 3.83 -2.84
N PHE A 155 9.60 3.89 -1.60
CA PHE A 155 9.61 5.12 -0.79
C PHE A 155 10.88 5.96 -0.99
N SER A 156 11.91 5.40 -1.61
CA SER A 156 13.22 6.03 -1.70
C SER A 156 13.26 7.09 -2.80
N ILE A 157 13.74 8.30 -2.48
CA ILE A 157 14.11 9.33 -3.45
C ILE A 157 15.57 9.69 -3.20
N GLY A 158 16.45 9.29 -4.13
CA GLY A 158 17.89 9.36 -3.91
C GLY A 158 18.31 8.49 -2.72
N LYS A 159 18.90 9.09 -1.69
CA LYS A 159 19.33 8.39 -0.46
C LYS A 159 18.37 8.54 0.72
N LYS A 160 17.24 9.23 0.55
CA LYS A 160 16.30 9.51 1.66
C LYS A 160 14.99 8.76 1.46
N LEU A 161 14.52 8.11 2.51
CA LEU A 161 13.19 7.53 2.57
C LEU A 161 12.16 8.66 2.72
N GLN A 162 11.22 8.77 1.78
CA GLN A 162 10.12 9.73 1.86
C GLN A 162 8.82 9.00 2.18
N LEU A 163 8.50 8.94 3.47
CA LEU A 163 7.21 8.45 3.98
C LEU A 163 6.05 9.42 3.63
N PRO A 164 4.79 8.95 3.65
CA PRO A 164 3.62 9.78 3.38
C PRO A 164 3.56 10.96 4.34
N ASN A 165 3.55 12.18 3.79
CA ASN A 165 3.55 13.41 4.58
C ASN A 165 2.34 14.29 4.24
N PHE A 166 2.27 15.47 4.84
CA PHE A 166 1.17 16.42 4.67
C PHE A 166 0.81 16.75 3.19
N ARG A 167 1.73 16.56 2.23
CA ARG A 167 1.47 16.77 0.79
C ARG A 167 0.56 15.70 0.18
N GLU A 168 0.52 14.50 0.78
CA GLU A 168 -0.34 13.38 0.38
C GLU A 168 -1.68 13.36 1.13
N SER A 169 -2.01 14.39 1.91
CA SER A 169 -3.19 14.39 2.78
C SER A 169 -4.53 14.22 2.04
N LEU A 170 -4.61 14.65 0.76
CA LEU A 170 -5.79 14.46 -0.12
C LEU A 170 -5.81 13.09 -0.82
N LYS A 171 -5.06 12.12 -0.31
CA LYS A 171 -5.06 10.74 -0.78
C LYS A 171 -5.29 9.80 0.40
N GLU A 172 -6.01 8.72 0.16
CA GLU A 172 -6.21 7.66 1.14
C GLU A 172 -5.50 6.36 0.76
N ARG A 173 -4.71 5.82 1.69
CA ARG A 173 -4.07 4.50 1.55
C ARG A 173 -5.07 3.41 1.90
N GLY A 174 -4.85 2.21 1.37
CA GLY A 174 -5.76 1.08 1.60
C GLY A 174 -7.15 1.27 0.97
N THR A 175 -7.26 2.08 -0.08
CA THR A 175 -8.51 2.28 -0.82
C THR A 175 -8.30 2.09 -2.32
N ILE A 176 -9.37 1.69 -3.01
CA ILE A 176 -9.42 1.60 -4.47
C ILE A 176 -10.03 2.86 -5.07
N GLN A 177 -9.54 3.27 -6.24
CA GLN A 177 -10.16 4.35 -7.00
C GLN A 177 -11.00 3.78 -8.13
N MET A 178 -12.32 3.93 -8.02
CA MET A 178 -13.26 3.42 -9.02
C MET A 178 -13.37 4.39 -10.20
N LEU A 179 -13.33 3.85 -11.42
CA LEU A 179 -13.64 4.58 -12.63
C LEU A 179 -15.16 4.82 -12.74
N THR A 180 -15.57 6.09 -12.84
CA THR A 180 -16.96 6.39 -13.17
C THR A 180 -17.22 6.03 -14.63
N VAL A 181 -18.00 4.96 -14.86
CA VAL A 181 -18.33 4.46 -16.20
C VAL A 181 -19.78 4.76 -16.57
N GLY A 182 -20.01 5.11 -17.83
CA GLY A 182 -21.37 5.20 -18.38
C GLY A 182 -22.04 3.82 -18.46
N ARG A 183 -23.38 3.80 -18.43
CA ARG A 183 -24.20 2.57 -18.44
C ARG A 183 -23.79 1.58 -19.53
N GLU A 184 -23.58 2.06 -20.76
CA GLU A 184 -23.22 1.21 -21.90
C GLU A 184 -21.80 0.64 -21.84
N ALA A 185 -20.88 1.28 -21.10
CA ALA A 185 -19.56 0.73 -20.84
C ALA A 185 -19.62 -0.29 -19.69
N ALA A 186 -20.37 0.01 -18.64
CA ALA A 186 -20.58 -0.88 -17.50
C ALA A 186 -21.16 -2.24 -17.92
N ILE A 187 -22.17 -2.24 -18.80
CA ILE A 187 -22.78 -3.49 -19.32
C ILE A 187 -21.76 -4.34 -20.08
N GLU A 188 -20.89 -3.73 -20.89
CA GLU A 188 -19.87 -4.48 -21.64
C GLU A 188 -18.79 -5.03 -20.74
N VAL A 189 -18.37 -4.26 -19.72
CA VAL A 189 -17.43 -4.73 -18.70
C VAL A 189 -18.01 -5.92 -17.96
N GLN A 190 -19.27 -5.83 -17.52
CA GLN A 190 -19.96 -6.95 -16.86
C GLN A 190 -20.08 -8.17 -17.79
N SER A 191 -20.40 -7.95 -19.07
CA SER A 191 -20.44 -9.02 -20.07
C SER A 191 -19.08 -9.67 -20.29
N LEU A 192 -17.99 -8.90 -20.24
CA LEU A 192 -16.63 -9.41 -20.32
C LEU A 192 -16.26 -10.24 -19.10
N VAL A 193 -16.53 -9.74 -17.88
CA VAL A 193 -16.29 -10.45 -16.62
C VAL A 193 -16.97 -11.83 -16.64
N ARG A 194 -18.23 -11.91 -17.07
CA ARG A 194 -18.95 -13.19 -17.19
C ARG A 194 -18.29 -14.16 -18.18
N VAL A 195 -17.75 -13.66 -19.28
CA VAL A 195 -17.05 -14.51 -20.27
C VAL A 195 -15.72 -14.99 -19.70
N LEU A 196 -14.96 -14.11 -19.04
CA LEU A 196 -13.71 -14.50 -18.36
C LEU A 196 -13.96 -15.60 -17.33
N GLU A 197 -15.01 -15.43 -16.52
CA GLU A 197 -15.38 -16.41 -15.50
C GLU A 197 -15.75 -17.76 -16.11
N SER A 198 -16.44 -17.77 -17.26
CA SER A 198 -16.77 -19.01 -17.98
C SER A 198 -15.55 -19.72 -18.60
N CYS A 199 -14.45 -18.99 -18.89
CA CYS A 199 -13.21 -19.59 -19.43
C CYS A 199 -12.44 -20.39 -18.37
N ALA A 200 -12.78 -20.25 -17.09
CA ALA A 200 -12.23 -21.07 -16.01
C ALA A 200 -13.05 -22.37 -15.78
N GLY A 201 -14.05 -22.66 -16.63
CA GLY A 201 -14.90 -23.84 -16.52
C GLY A 201 -15.89 -23.76 -15.36
N SER A 202 -16.03 -24.85 -14.60
CA SER A 202 -16.90 -24.91 -13.40
C SER A 202 -16.27 -24.32 -12.14
N THR A 203 -15.06 -23.78 -12.25
CA THR A 203 -14.29 -23.30 -11.12
C THR A 203 -14.71 -21.88 -10.75
N HIS A 204 -14.93 -21.62 -9.47
CA HIS A 204 -15.14 -20.25 -9.00
C HIS A 204 -13.83 -19.47 -9.14
N CYS A 205 -13.81 -18.46 -9.99
CA CYS A 205 -12.65 -17.60 -10.21
C CYS A 205 -13.03 -16.15 -9.87
N TYR A 206 -12.01 -15.37 -9.54
CA TYR A 206 -12.17 -13.96 -9.23
C TYR A 206 -11.50 -13.10 -10.28
N SER A 207 -12.05 -11.91 -10.53
CA SER A 207 -11.49 -11.00 -11.50
C SER A 207 -11.42 -9.58 -10.96
N LEU A 208 -10.37 -8.86 -11.37
CA LEU A 208 -10.19 -7.43 -11.17
C LEU A 208 -9.88 -6.80 -12.53
N THR A 209 -10.77 -5.93 -12.99
CA THR A 209 -10.60 -5.19 -14.24
C THR A 209 -10.26 -3.74 -13.94
N MET A 210 -9.14 -3.28 -14.47
CA MET A 210 -8.61 -1.93 -14.31
C MET A 210 -8.44 -1.25 -15.66
N PHE A 211 -8.62 0.06 -15.68
CA PHE A 211 -8.29 0.91 -16.82
C PHE A 211 -7.39 2.05 -16.35
N GLN A 212 -6.19 2.12 -16.92
CA GLN A 212 -5.05 2.86 -16.37
C GLN A 212 -4.75 2.34 -14.95
N ASP A 213 -4.91 3.18 -13.93
CA ASP A 213 -4.76 2.82 -12.53
C ASP A 213 -6.10 2.93 -11.75
N LEU A 214 -7.23 2.80 -12.46
CA LEU A 214 -8.56 2.86 -11.86
C LEU A 214 -9.29 1.53 -11.98
N VAL A 215 -9.96 1.10 -10.93
CA VAL A 215 -10.77 -0.11 -10.91
C VAL A 215 -12.09 0.15 -11.63
N VAL A 216 -12.44 -0.73 -12.56
CA VAL A 216 -13.71 -0.67 -13.29
C VAL A 216 -14.69 -1.69 -12.73
N SER A 217 -14.21 -2.89 -12.41
CA SER A 217 -15.00 -3.97 -11.85
C SER A 217 -14.13 -4.91 -11.04
N SER A 218 -14.68 -5.46 -9.96
CA SER A 218 -14.06 -6.46 -9.11
C SER A 218 -15.11 -7.47 -8.68
N SER A 219 -14.77 -8.76 -8.70
CA SER A 219 -15.56 -9.81 -8.03
C SER A 219 -14.94 -10.26 -6.69
N LEU A 220 -13.84 -9.64 -6.27
CA LEU A 220 -13.17 -9.89 -4.99
C LEU A 220 -13.87 -9.22 -3.81
N SER A 221 -13.56 -9.72 -2.62
CA SER A 221 -13.84 -9.03 -1.35
C SER A 221 -13.20 -7.64 -1.35
N PRO A 222 -13.75 -6.63 -0.65
CA PRO A 222 -13.15 -5.29 -0.60
C PRO A 222 -11.68 -5.32 -0.14
N ILE A 223 -11.35 -6.15 0.85
CA ILE A 223 -10.00 -6.27 1.40
C ILE A 223 -9.04 -6.87 0.37
N ASP A 224 -9.43 -7.96 -0.29
CA ASP A 224 -8.60 -8.61 -1.31
C ASP A 224 -8.46 -7.74 -2.57
N ALA A 225 -9.53 -7.02 -2.93
CA ALA A 225 -9.50 -6.07 -4.04
C ALA A 225 -8.50 -4.94 -3.79
N VAL A 226 -8.45 -4.37 -2.57
CA VAL A 226 -7.46 -3.35 -2.19
C VAL A 226 -6.04 -3.90 -2.28
N ARG A 227 -5.76 -5.08 -1.72
CA ARG A 227 -4.41 -5.67 -1.75
C ARG A 227 -3.93 -5.92 -3.17
N LEU A 228 -4.78 -6.54 -3.99
CA LEU A 228 -4.47 -6.82 -5.38
C LEU A 228 -4.33 -5.54 -6.21
N PHE A 229 -5.20 -4.55 -5.97
CA PHE A 229 -5.10 -3.23 -6.62
C PHE A 229 -3.78 -2.53 -6.28
N THR A 230 -3.41 -2.50 -5.00
CA THR A 230 -2.13 -1.91 -4.55
C THR A 230 -0.96 -2.57 -5.26
N TYR A 231 -0.90 -3.91 -5.28
CA TYR A 231 0.15 -4.63 -6.00
C TYR A 231 0.12 -4.37 -7.51
N ALA A 232 -1.07 -4.35 -8.12
CA ALA A 232 -1.22 -4.12 -9.55
C ALA A 232 -0.67 -2.75 -9.95
N VAL A 233 -1.05 -1.71 -9.21
CA VAL A 233 -0.51 -0.34 -9.37
C VAL A 233 1.00 -0.30 -9.21
N LEU A 234 1.54 -1.03 -8.22
CA LEU A 234 2.97 -1.00 -7.93
C LEU A 234 3.81 -1.72 -9.00
N ARG A 235 3.31 -2.82 -9.59
CA ARG A 235 4.13 -3.72 -10.41
C ARG A 235 3.53 -4.19 -11.72
N LEU A 236 2.20 -4.19 -11.87
CA LEU A 236 1.53 -4.80 -13.02
C LEU A 236 1.01 -3.79 -14.04
N THR A 237 0.57 -2.58 -13.68
CA THR A 237 -0.09 -1.66 -14.64
C THR A 237 0.88 -1.19 -15.73
N PRO A 238 0.39 -0.73 -16.91
CA PRO A 238 1.26 -0.32 -18.00
C PRO A 238 2.20 0.84 -17.58
N LEU A 239 1.72 1.71 -16.69
CA LEU A 239 2.52 2.77 -16.08
C LEU A 239 3.65 2.20 -15.22
N ALA A 240 3.37 1.17 -14.40
CA ALA A 240 4.38 0.48 -13.60
C ALA A 240 5.43 -0.26 -14.47
N LEU A 241 5.04 -0.77 -15.64
CA LEU A 241 5.95 -1.47 -16.57
C LEU A 241 6.78 -0.53 -17.44
N SER A 242 6.26 0.66 -17.77
CA SER A 242 7.02 1.68 -18.49
C SER A 242 8.01 2.34 -17.53
N SER A 243 9.31 2.18 -17.78
CA SER A 243 10.40 2.58 -16.88
C SER A 243 10.59 4.11 -16.74
N GLY A 244 9.54 4.87 -16.38
CA GLY A 244 9.67 6.31 -16.19
C GLY A 244 8.40 7.16 -16.12
N VAL A 245 7.18 6.60 -15.96
CA VAL A 245 5.97 7.43 -15.81
C VAL A 245 5.24 7.07 -14.53
N SER A 246 5.14 8.05 -13.63
CA SER A 246 4.47 7.97 -12.33
C SER A 246 3.04 7.46 -12.47
N SER A 247 2.71 6.40 -11.73
CA SER A 247 1.31 5.97 -11.54
C SER A 247 0.47 7.13 -10.98
N TRP A 248 -0.78 7.20 -11.40
CA TRP A 248 -1.81 8.11 -10.87
C TRP A 248 -1.88 8.06 -9.33
N SER A 249 -1.66 6.88 -8.78
CA SER A 249 -1.62 6.58 -7.35
C SER A 249 -0.30 6.95 -6.67
N SER A 250 0.81 7.07 -7.40
CA SER A 250 2.12 7.47 -6.84
C SER A 250 2.58 8.77 -7.51
N SER A 251 1.94 9.89 -7.15
CA SER A 251 2.41 11.21 -7.61
C SER A 251 3.76 11.54 -6.99
N ARG A 252 4.82 11.23 -7.73
CA ARG A 252 6.19 11.68 -7.45
C ARG A 252 6.66 12.53 -8.62
N LYS A 253 6.44 13.85 -8.51
CA LYS A 253 7.20 14.84 -9.30
C LYS A 253 7.52 16.04 -8.41
N GLY A 254 8.77 16.08 -7.95
CA GLY A 254 9.45 17.33 -7.58
C GLY A 254 10.19 17.84 -8.80
N ASN A 255 9.96 19.08 -9.20
CA ASN A 255 10.66 19.70 -10.33
C ASN A 255 12.12 20.01 -9.94
N THR A 256 13.08 19.31 -10.53
CA THR A 256 14.39 19.90 -10.85
C THR A 256 14.94 19.23 -12.11
N SER A 257 15.17 20.03 -13.14
CA SER A 257 15.84 19.60 -14.37
C SER A 257 17.30 19.28 -14.09
N CYS A 258 17.76 18.09 -14.46
CA CYS A 258 19.14 17.88 -14.89
C CYS A 258 19.16 16.85 -16.02
N ASN A 259 19.28 17.35 -17.24
CA ASN A 259 19.74 16.56 -18.37
C ASN A 259 21.19 16.16 -18.10
N THR A 260 21.47 14.86 -17.97
CA THR A 260 22.71 14.26 -18.47
C THR A 260 22.54 12.74 -18.48
N SER A 261 22.60 12.18 -19.69
CA SER A 261 22.90 10.78 -19.94
C SER A 261 24.19 10.35 -19.23
N ALA A 262 24.13 9.35 -18.36
CA ALA A 262 25.31 8.65 -17.88
C ALA A 262 25.00 7.18 -17.54
N GLY A 263 25.65 6.31 -18.32
CA GLY A 263 26.05 4.93 -18.07
C GLY A 263 25.38 4.11 -16.97
N ALA A 264 24.77 3.01 -17.39
CA ALA A 264 24.60 1.82 -16.57
C ALA A 264 25.95 1.44 -15.91
N VAL A 265 26.00 1.55 -14.58
CA VAL A 265 27.03 0.90 -13.77
C VAL A 265 26.32 -0.15 -12.93
N LEU A 266 26.56 -1.40 -13.28
CA LEU A 266 26.23 -2.60 -12.51
C LEU A 266 26.78 -2.45 -11.09
N ALA A 267 25.90 -2.23 -10.12
CA ALA A 267 26.23 -2.44 -8.72
C ALA A 267 26.14 -3.94 -8.45
N ASN A 268 27.30 -4.61 -8.43
CA ASN A 268 27.45 -5.93 -7.82
C ASN A 268 27.10 -5.82 -6.32
N SER A 269 25.88 -6.18 -5.94
CA SER A 269 25.54 -6.52 -4.56
C SER A 269 25.59 -8.05 -4.40
N GLY A 270 26.80 -8.60 -4.48
CA GLY A 270 27.09 -9.97 -4.08
C GLY A 270 27.53 -10.02 -2.62
N LEU A 271 26.96 -10.98 -1.87
CA LEU A 271 27.51 -11.58 -0.64
C LEU A 271 27.77 -10.64 0.56
N VAL A 272 26.73 -10.33 1.34
CA VAL A 272 26.90 -9.84 2.73
C VAL A 272 26.08 -10.64 3.75
N VAL A 273 25.17 -11.51 3.31
CA VAL A 273 24.27 -12.27 4.21
C VAL A 273 24.99 -13.42 4.96
N ASP A 274 26.14 -13.91 4.48
CA ASP A 274 26.76 -15.15 5.00
C ASP A 274 27.88 -14.94 6.05
N GLN A 275 28.17 -13.72 6.51
CA GLN A 275 29.32 -13.48 7.40
C GLN A 275 29.02 -13.08 8.86
N TYR A 276 27.79 -12.70 9.22
CA TYR A 276 27.55 -12.07 10.52
C TYR A 276 26.86 -12.95 11.58
N TYR A 277 26.56 -14.22 11.28
CA TYR A 277 25.95 -15.17 12.23
C TYR A 277 26.82 -16.37 12.63
N ASN A 278 28.07 -16.45 12.16
CA ASN A 278 28.94 -17.57 12.51
C ASN A 278 29.79 -17.24 13.75
N SER A 279 29.35 -17.73 14.90
CA SER A 279 30.26 -18.04 16.02
C SER A 279 31.28 -19.08 15.56
N PRO A 280 32.58 -18.96 15.89
CA PRO A 280 33.58 -19.93 15.47
C PRO A 280 33.57 -21.09 16.46
N ASP A 281 32.75 -22.12 16.21
CA ASP A 281 33.08 -23.51 16.55
C ASP A 281 32.02 -24.49 15.99
N ALA A 282 32.51 -25.58 15.40
CA ALA A 282 31.82 -26.79 14.92
C ALA A 282 31.17 -26.79 13.51
N SER A 283 32.01 -27.17 12.53
CA SER A 283 31.77 -28.14 11.44
C SER A 283 30.53 -28.05 10.53
N ALA A 284 30.80 -27.80 9.24
CA ALA A 284 30.14 -28.35 8.04
C ALA A 284 28.60 -28.48 8.07
N LEU A 285 27.89 -27.37 7.86
CA LEU A 285 26.49 -27.37 7.42
C LEU A 285 26.34 -26.40 6.24
N GLY A 286 25.72 -26.86 5.16
CA GLY A 286 25.71 -26.19 3.86
C GLY A 286 25.08 -24.79 3.90
N SER A 287 25.58 -23.89 3.05
CA SER A 287 24.98 -22.58 2.76
C SER A 287 23.55 -22.81 2.27
N HIS A 288 22.58 -22.69 3.18
CA HIS A 288 21.15 -22.78 2.86
C HIS A 288 20.73 -21.47 2.18
N SER A 289 21.07 -21.31 0.91
CA SER A 289 20.50 -20.25 0.07
C SER A 289 19.03 -20.59 -0.18
N TYR A 290 18.14 -20.12 0.68
CA TYR A 290 16.70 -20.29 0.49
C TYR A 290 16.28 -19.64 -0.84
N PRO A 291 15.56 -20.35 -1.72
CA PRO A 291 14.98 -19.73 -2.91
C PRO A 291 13.87 -18.76 -2.46
N VAL A 292 14.14 -17.46 -2.52
CA VAL A 292 13.22 -16.41 -2.05
C VAL A 292 12.48 -15.81 -3.24
N VAL A 293 11.16 -15.98 -3.25
CA VAL A 293 10.26 -15.26 -4.15
C VAL A 293 10.25 -13.78 -3.74
N ARG A 294 10.60 -12.88 -4.67
CA ARG A 294 10.64 -11.43 -4.42
C ARG A 294 9.62 -10.69 -5.29
N PRO A 295 8.32 -10.71 -4.92
CA PRO A 295 7.22 -10.22 -5.75
C PRO A 295 7.27 -8.70 -6.01
N LEU A 296 7.91 -7.94 -5.12
CA LEU A 296 7.99 -6.48 -5.21
C LEU A 296 9.24 -5.98 -5.96
N GLN A 297 10.00 -6.83 -6.65
CA GLN A 297 11.10 -6.33 -7.47
C GLN A 297 10.61 -5.53 -8.68
N HIS A 298 11.24 -4.38 -8.92
CA HIS A 298 10.99 -3.56 -10.11
C HIS A 298 11.48 -4.24 -11.39
N ALA A 299 10.83 -3.92 -12.51
CA ALA A 299 11.23 -4.35 -13.86
C ALA A 299 11.32 -5.88 -14.06
N LYS A 300 10.65 -6.67 -13.21
CA LYS A 300 10.59 -8.14 -13.30
C LYS A 300 9.39 -8.68 -14.07
N TRP A 301 8.47 -7.80 -14.43
CA TRP A 301 7.31 -8.13 -15.25
C TRP A 301 7.52 -7.62 -16.67
N SER A 302 7.11 -8.42 -17.64
CA SER A 302 7.15 -8.06 -19.05
C SER A 302 5.89 -8.54 -19.76
N LYS A 303 5.54 -7.89 -20.87
CA LYS A 303 4.38 -8.26 -21.67
C LYS A 303 4.73 -9.37 -22.65
N GLY A 304 4.03 -10.50 -22.54
CA GLY A 304 4.10 -11.62 -23.46
C GLY A 304 3.50 -11.31 -24.84
N LYS A 305 3.79 -12.17 -25.82
CA LYS A 305 3.28 -12.04 -27.20
C LYS A 305 1.76 -12.19 -27.29
N ASP A 306 1.19 -12.92 -26.34
CA ASP A 306 -0.24 -13.19 -26.17
C ASP A 306 -0.96 -12.10 -25.35
N GLY A 307 -0.25 -11.07 -24.89
CA GLY A 307 -0.79 -9.99 -24.08
C GLY A 307 -0.87 -10.29 -22.59
N PHE A 308 -0.57 -11.52 -22.16
CA PHE A 308 -0.41 -11.84 -20.73
C PHE A 308 0.92 -11.33 -20.20
N LEU A 309 0.95 -10.97 -18.92
CA LEU A 309 2.17 -10.60 -18.23
C LEU A 309 2.95 -11.85 -17.80
N VAL A 310 4.26 -11.81 -17.97
CA VAL A 310 5.20 -12.88 -17.68
C VAL A 310 6.28 -12.37 -16.73
N THR A 311 6.70 -13.22 -15.81
CA THR A 311 7.75 -12.92 -14.82
C THR A 311 8.57 -14.18 -14.49
N ASP A 312 9.81 -13.98 -14.07
CA ASP A 312 10.73 -15.02 -13.59
C ASP A 312 10.80 -15.10 -12.05
N ILE A 313 10.03 -14.28 -11.32
CA ILE A 313 10.12 -14.14 -9.85
C ILE A 313 9.85 -15.46 -9.11
N TRP A 314 8.93 -16.29 -9.62
CA TRP A 314 8.57 -17.58 -9.01
C TRP A 314 9.50 -18.72 -9.44
N GLY A 315 10.56 -18.42 -10.20
CA GLY A 315 11.50 -19.40 -10.72
C GLY A 315 10.96 -20.15 -11.94
N ALA A 316 11.71 -21.19 -12.32
CA ALA A 316 11.31 -22.19 -13.30
C ALA A 316 11.57 -23.57 -12.68
N ASP A 317 10.69 -24.54 -12.93
CA ASP A 317 10.91 -25.91 -12.46
C ASP A 317 12.22 -26.47 -13.04
N VAL A 318 13.00 -27.18 -12.24
CA VAL A 318 14.35 -27.70 -12.58
C VAL A 318 14.39 -28.53 -13.88
N ASN A 319 13.23 -29.02 -14.35
CA ASN A 319 13.07 -29.79 -15.58
C ASN A 319 12.39 -29.04 -16.75
N ASN A 320 11.89 -27.81 -16.55
CA ASN A 320 11.16 -27.04 -17.56
C ASN A 320 11.74 -25.62 -17.71
N LEU A 321 12.00 -25.20 -18.95
CA LEU A 321 12.39 -23.82 -19.29
C LEU A 321 11.24 -22.80 -19.14
N VAL A 322 10.07 -23.22 -18.65
CA VAL A 322 8.87 -22.38 -18.53
C VAL A 322 8.81 -21.79 -17.13
N PRO A 323 8.70 -20.45 -17.00
CA PRO A 323 8.52 -19.81 -15.69
C PRO A 323 7.27 -20.31 -14.98
N THR A 324 7.38 -20.56 -13.68
CA THR A 324 6.26 -20.98 -12.84
C THR A 324 5.23 -19.86 -12.73
N SER A 325 3.96 -20.21 -12.83
CA SER A 325 2.88 -19.26 -12.80
C SER A 325 2.79 -18.59 -11.42
N PRO A 326 2.70 -17.24 -11.36
CA PRO A 326 2.64 -16.52 -10.08
C PRO A 326 1.44 -16.94 -9.23
N THR A 327 1.64 -17.06 -7.92
CA THR A 327 0.58 -17.43 -6.98
C THR A 327 0.46 -16.43 -5.83
N ILE A 328 -0.76 -16.21 -5.38
CA ILE A 328 -1.11 -15.37 -4.22
C ILE A 328 -2.09 -16.09 -3.29
N TRP A 329 -2.22 -15.61 -2.06
CA TRP A 329 -3.21 -16.03 -1.07
C TRP A 329 -4.30 -14.99 -0.96
N LEU A 330 -5.57 -15.43 -0.98
CA LEU A 330 -6.69 -14.57 -0.64
C LEU A 330 -6.88 -14.53 0.87
N HIS A 331 -7.19 -13.35 1.39
CA HIS A 331 -7.43 -13.15 2.82
C HIS A 331 -8.73 -13.80 3.28
N GLN A 332 -9.82 -13.60 2.53
CA GLN A 332 -11.13 -14.02 2.98
C GLN A 332 -11.31 -15.54 2.95
N THR A 333 -10.76 -16.20 1.92
CA THR A 333 -10.94 -17.65 1.71
C THR A 333 -9.74 -18.46 2.20
N GLU A 334 -8.61 -17.82 2.50
CA GLU A 334 -7.32 -18.48 2.80
C GLU A 334 -6.86 -19.45 1.71
N GLU A 335 -7.40 -19.32 0.49
CA GLU A 335 -7.05 -20.18 -0.63
C GLU A 335 -5.90 -19.59 -1.46
N LYS A 336 -5.06 -20.49 -1.97
CA LYS A 336 -3.98 -20.15 -2.90
C LYS A 336 -4.52 -20.07 -4.32
N MET A 337 -4.26 -18.95 -4.99
CA MET A 337 -4.73 -18.62 -6.33
C MET A 337 -3.56 -18.43 -7.29
N TYR A 338 -3.70 -18.88 -8.53
CA TYR A 338 -2.88 -18.45 -9.66
C TYR A 338 -3.26 -17.02 -10.06
N LEU A 339 -2.26 -16.18 -10.32
CA LEU A 339 -2.39 -14.80 -10.73
C LEU A 339 -2.12 -14.67 -12.23
N LEU A 340 -3.18 -14.44 -13.02
CA LEU A 340 -3.10 -14.23 -14.46
C LEU A 340 -3.43 -12.78 -14.80
N ALA A 341 -2.42 -11.99 -15.13
CA ALA A 341 -2.60 -10.61 -15.58
C ALA A 341 -2.51 -10.52 -17.10
N TYR A 342 -3.50 -9.90 -17.73
CA TYR A 342 -3.55 -9.61 -19.17
C TYR A 342 -3.61 -8.09 -19.38
N GLN A 343 -2.89 -7.60 -20.38
CA GLN A 343 -2.86 -6.18 -20.71
C GLN A 343 -3.09 -5.88 -22.18
N HIS A 344 -3.99 -4.94 -22.41
CA HIS A 344 -4.21 -4.35 -23.73
C HIS A 344 -4.39 -2.83 -23.62
N ARG A 345 -3.42 -2.07 -24.14
CA ARG A 345 -3.38 -0.60 -24.04
C ARG A 345 -3.56 -0.15 -22.59
N GLY A 346 -4.61 0.63 -22.29
CA GLY A 346 -4.94 1.07 -20.94
C GLY A 346 -5.66 0.01 -20.08
N LEU A 347 -6.16 -1.08 -20.66
CA LEU A 347 -6.90 -2.12 -19.95
C LEU A 347 -5.93 -3.13 -19.32
N THR A 348 -6.05 -3.34 -18.01
CA THR A 348 -5.41 -4.43 -17.28
C THR A 348 -6.49 -5.31 -16.66
N MET A 349 -6.49 -6.59 -16.97
CA MET A 349 -7.39 -7.58 -16.36
C MET A 349 -6.57 -8.57 -15.58
N ILE A 350 -6.99 -8.83 -14.36
CA ILE A 350 -6.39 -9.82 -13.49
C ILE A 350 -7.44 -10.87 -13.22
N LEU A 351 -7.12 -12.12 -13.54
CA LEU A 351 -7.93 -13.30 -13.25
C LEU A 351 -7.21 -14.15 -12.21
N LEU A 352 -7.95 -14.55 -11.19
CA LEU A 352 -7.49 -15.41 -10.10
C LEU A 352 -8.20 -16.75 -10.17
N ILE A 353 -7.41 -17.82 -10.22
CA ILE A 353 -7.93 -19.19 -10.35
C ILE A 353 -7.38 -20.03 -9.20
N PRO A 354 -8.23 -20.76 -8.45
CA PRO A 354 -7.76 -21.64 -7.38
C PRO A 354 -6.73 -22.65 -7.87
N VAL A 355 -5.62 -22.77 -7.14
CA VAL A 355 -4.54 -23.71 -7.48
C VAL A 355 -5.04 -25.16 -7.44
N SER A 356 -5.99 -25.46 -6.56
CA SER A 356 -6.64 -26.76 -6.42
C SER A 356 -7.48 -27.18 -7.63
N SER A 357 -7.88 -26.24 -8.48
CA SER A 357 -8.82 -26.47 -9.58
C SER A 357 -8.16 -26.65 -10.95
N VAL A 358 -6.84 -26.47 -11.04
CA VAL A 358 -6.10 -26.51 -12.31
C VAL A 358 -4.95 -27.51 -12.21
N ASN A 359 -4.76 -28.31 -13.26
CA ASN A 359 -3.68 -29.30 -13.37
C ASN A 359 -2.31 -28.63 -13.66
N GLY A 360 -1.88 -27.73 -12.78
CA GLY A 360 -0.62 -26.99 -12.90
C GLY A 360 -0.53 -26.11 -14.15
N GLU A 361 0.69 -25.93 -14.65
CA GLU A 361 1.01 -25.03 -15.78
C GLU A 361 0.25 -25.37 -17.07
N GLN A 362 0.03 -26.66 -17.35
CA GLN A 362 -0.69 -27.07 -18.57
C GLN A 362 -2.15 -26.62 -18.53
N GLY A 363 -2.80 -26.71 -17.37
CA GLY A 363 -4.17 -26.21 -17.21
C GLY A 363 -4.23 -24.68 -17.32
N ILE A 364 -3.21 -23.97 -16.80
CA ILE A 364 -3.13 -22.52 -16.96
C ILE A 364 -2.96 -22.11 -18.43
N ALA A 365 -2.12 -22.82 -19.19
CA ALA A 365 -1.97 -22.58 -20.62
C ALA A 365 -3.30 -22.78 -21.39
N MET A 366 -4.07 -23.82 -21.05
CA MET A 366 -5.40 -24.05 -21.62
C MET A 366 -6.37 -22.90 -21.30
N VAL A 367 -6.40 -22.42 -20.06
CA VAL A 367 -7.26 -21.29 -19.67
C VAL A 367 -6.85 -20.01 -20.42
N LYS A 368 -5.54 -19.71 -20.51
CA LYS A 368 -5.05 -18.56 -21.30
C LYS A 368 -5.52 -18.66 -22.76
N GLN A 369 -5.43 -19.84 -23.37
CA GLN A 369 -5.90 -20.06 -24.73
C GLN A 369 -7.43 -19.82 -24.86
N GLN A 370 -8.23 -20.37 -23.95
CA GLN A 370 -9.68 -20.16 -23.95
C GLN A 370 -10.06 -18.68 -23.79
N ILE A 371 -9.32 -17.92 -22.97
CA ILE A 371 -9.53 -16.47 -22.81
C ILE A 371 -9.24 -15.74 -24.13
N LEU A 372 -8.14 -16.08 -24.82
CA LEU A 372 -7.80 -15.45 -26.09
C LEU A 372 -8.84 -15.76 -27.18
N GLU A 373 -9.34 -16.99 -27.23
CA GLU A 373 -10.33 -17.41 -28.22
C GLU A 373 -11.71 -16.76 -27.96
N ASN A 374 -12.16 -16.71 -26.70
CA ASN A 374 -13.54 -16.33 -26.37
C ASN A 374 -13.71 -14.88 -25.94
N ALA A 375 -12.69 -14.27 -25.32
CA ALA A 375 -12.81 -12.95 -24.70
C ALA A 375 -12.07 -11.84 -25.46
N SER A 376 -11.09 -12.14 -26.31
CA SER A 376 -10.23 -11.15 -26.96
C SER A 376 -11.01 -10.00 -27.62
N LEU A 377 -11.97 -10.31 -28.50
CA LEU A 377 -12.80 -9.30 -29.17
C LEU A 377 -13.55 -8.40 -28.17
N LYS A 378 -14.06 -8.97 -27.08
CA LYS A 378 -14.73 -8.21 -26.02
C LYS A 378 -13.75 -7.33 -25.25
N MET A 379 -12.54 -7.80 -24.98
CA MET A 379 -11.49 -7.01 -24.34
C MET A 379 -11.16 -5.76 -25.16
N PHE A 380 -11.00 -5.90 -26.48
CA PHE A 380 -10.78 -4.76 -27.39
C PHE A 380 -11.95 -3.76 -27.35
N LYS A 381 -13.19 -4.27 -27.40
CA LYS A 381 -14.40 -3.43 -27.37
C LYS A 381 -14.54 -2.69 -26.04
N VAL A 382 -14.24 -3.34 -24.92
CA VAL A 382 -14.25 -2.72 -23.59
C VAL A 382 -13.17 -1.64 -23.51
N GLU A 383 -11.95 -1.92 -23.94
CA GLU A 383 -10.88 -0.92 -23.99
C GLU A 383 -11.29 0.30 -24.80
N GLU A 384 -11.84 0.10 -26.00
CA GLU A 384 -12.27 1.20 -26.86
C GLU A 384 -13.39 2.04 -26.21
N LYS A 385 -14.41 1.40 -25.62
CA LYS A 385 -15.50 2.12 -24.96
C LYS A 385 -15.00 2.90 -23.73
N LEU A 386 -14.11 2.31 -22.93
CA LEU A 386 -13.53 2.98 -21.77
C LEU A 386 -12.66 4.15 -22.21
N SER A 387 -11.82 3.97 -23.22
CA SER A 387 -10.99 5.04 -23.81
C SER A 387 -11.82 6.20 -24.37
N ARG A 388 -12.97 5.93 -25.01
CA ARG A 388 -13.89 6.99 -25.48
C ARG A 388 -14.58 7.76 -24.34
N GLY A 389 -14.88 7.08 -23.23
CA GLY A 389 -15.50 7.68 -22.05
C GLY A 389 -14.51 8.28 -21.05
N TRP A 390 -13.20 8.11 -21.28
CA TRP A 390 -12.17 8.52 -20.35
C TRP A 390 -11.98 10.04 -20.37
N GLY A 391 -12.31 10.70 -19.25
CA GLY A 391 -12.16 12.14 -19.06
C GLY A 391 -10.70 12.63 -18.90
N GLY A 392 -9.72 11.75 -19.09
CA GLY A 392 -8.30 12.06 -18.95
C GLY A 392 -7.86 12.28 -17.50
N GLU A 393 -6.64 12.81 -17.34
CA GLU A 393 -6.03 13.05 -16.03
C GLU A 393 -6.78 14.05 -15.15
N ASN A 394 -7.76 14.78 -15.69
CA ASN A 394 -8.55 15.75 -14.96
C ASN A 394 -10.02 15.32 -14.80
N ALA A 395 -10.35 14.04 -15.05
CA ALA A 395 -11.73 13.53 -15.04
C ALA A 395 -12.50 13.86 -13.75
N TYR A 396 -11.81 13.89 -12.60
CA TYR A 396 -12.40 14.18 -11.28
C TYR A 396 -12.13 15.58 -10.76
N HIS A 397 -11.61 16.47 -11.62
CA HIS A 397 -11.43 17.87 -11.26
C HIS A 397 -12.79 18.57 -11.16
N VAL A 398 -13.07 19.12 -9.98
CA VAL A 398 -14.19 20.05 -9.79
C VAL A 398 -13.62 21.44 -9.60
N SER A 399 -14.02 22.38 -10.47
CA SER A 399 -13.52 23.75 -10.43
C SER A 399 -13.87 24.42 -9.10
N GLY A 400 -12.90 25.07 -8.47
CA GLY A 400 -13.06 25.71 -7.15
C GLY A 400 -12.87 24.80 -5.94
N TYR A 401 -12.92 23.47 -6.10
CA TYR A 401 -12.85 22.53 -4.99
C TYR A 401 -11.55 21.74 -4.99
N ARG A 402 -11.02 21.47 -3.80
CA ARG A 402 -10.03 20.42 -3.55
C ARG A 402 -10.61 19.52 -2.48
N TYR A 403 -10.76 18.25 -2.81
CA TYR A 403 -11.54 17.34 -2.01
C TYR A 403 -10.97 15.92 -2.02
N LEU A 404 -11.31 15.18 -0.97
CA LEU A 404 -11.14 13.74 -0.83
C LEU A 404 -12.45 13.16 -0.31
N LEU A 405 -13.00 12.20 -1.03
CA LEU A 405 -14.13 11.37 -0.65
C LEU A 405 -13.61 9.98 -0.29
N VAL A 406 -14.05 9.46 0.84
CA VAL A 406 -13.74 8.10 1.29
C VAL A 406 -15.05 7.40 1.66
N ASP A 407 -15.24 6.19 1.15
CA ASP A 407 -16.27 5.26 1.58
C ASP A 407 -15.55 4.15 2.37
N GLY A 408 -15.60 4.25 3.71
CA GLY A 408 -14.88 3.36 4.61
C GLY A 408 -15.37 1.92 4.55
N ASP A 409 -16.68 1.72 4.36
CA ASP A 409 -17.29 0.39 4.26
C ASP A 409 -16.81 -0.38 3.04
N ARG A 410 -16.64 0.34 1.92
CA ARG A 410 -16.26 -0.27 0.63
C ARG A 410 -14.78 -0.12 0.30
N TYR A 411 -14.02 0.60 1.13
CA TYR A 411 -12.62 0.96 0.87
C TYR A 411 -12.44 1.67 -0.47
N ILE A 412 -13.37 2.56 -0.84
CA ILE A 412 -13.30 3.32 -2.09
C ILE A 412 -12.92 4.76 -1.77
N SER A 413 -12.01 5.34 -2.55
CA SER A 413 -11.72 6.77 -2.48
C SER A 413 -11.83 7.47 -3.83
N ARG A 414 -12.12 8.77 -3.77
CA ARG A 414 -12.08 9.67 -4.93
C ARG A 414 -11.51 11.01 -4.47
N ALA A 415 -10.49 11.49 -5.15
CA ALA A 415 -9.82 12.73 -4.81
C ALA A 415 -9.73 13.67 -6.02
N SER A 416 -9.47 14.93 -5.71
CA SER A 416 -9.02 15.90 -6.71
C SER A 416 -7.72 15.44 -7.38
N PRO A 417 -7.54 15.65 -8.70
CA PRO A 417 -6.35 15.20 -9.40
C PRO A 417 -5.05 15.77 -8.80
N PRO A 418 -3.94 15.01 -8.76
CA PRO A 418 -2.71 15.45 -8.08
C PRO A 418 -2.16 16.79 -8.59
N GLY A 419 -2.19 17.02 -9.91
CA GLY A 419 -1.76 18.30 -10.50
C GLY A 419 -2.63 19.50 -10.12
N LYS A 420 -3.82 19.27 -9.57
CA LYS A 420 -4.67 20.31 -8.97
C LYS A 420 -4.40 20.44 -7.48
N VAL A 421 -4.05 19.36 -6.78
CA VAL A 421 -3.66 19.38 -5.36
C VAL A 421 -2.38 20.19 -5.15
N THR A 422 -1.43 20.14 -6.08
CA THR A 422 -0.19 20.93 -6.02
C THR A 422 -0.41 22.44 -6.07
N THR A 423 -1.61 22.92 -6.42
CA THR A 423 -1.95 24.34 -6.37
C THR A 423 -2.27 24.83 -4.96
N LEU A 424 -2.47 23.93 -3.99
CA LEU A 424 -2.69 24.29 -2.61
C LEU A 424 -1.40 24.82 -1.97
N THR A 425 -1.55 25.85 -1.15
CA THR A 425 -0.46 26.39 -0.34
C THR A 425 0.00 25.36 0.71
N LYS A 426 1.26 25.48 1.14
CA LYS A 426 1.84 24.61 2.17
C LYS A 426 1.04 24.70 3.47
N GLU A 427 0.61 25.91 3.84
CA GLU A 427 -0.16 26.21 5.04
C GLU A 427 -1.51 25.48 5.04
N SER A 428 -2.22 25.46 3.91
CA SER A 428 -3.47 24.70 3.77
C SER A 428 -3.23 23.20 3.92
N LEU A 429 -2.21 22.64 3.27
CA LEU A 429 -1.94 21.20 3.35
C LEU A 429 -1.55 20.77 4.78
N ILE A 430 -0.82 21.61 5.51
CA ILE A 430 -0.48 21.35 6.92
C ILE A 430 -1.73 21.41 7.80
N ALA A 431 -2.56 22.45 7.64
CA ALA A 431 -3.81 22.56 8.38
C ALA A 431 -4.75 21.39 8.05
N PHE A 432 -4.69 20.89 6.82
CA PHE A 432 -5.48 19.75 6.38
C PHE A 432 -5.01 18.45 7.02
N CYS A 433 -3.69 18.24 7.12
CA CYS A 433 -3.11 17.12 7.86
C CYS A 433 -3.64 17.09 9.30
N LYS A 434 -3.67 18.25 9.98
CA LYS A 434 -4.23 18.39 11.33
C LYS A 434 -5.72 18.11 11.42
N LEU A 435 -6.51 18.58 10.44
CA LEU A 435 -7.94 18.26 10.37
C LEU A 435 -8.15 16.75 10.33
N ARG A 436 -7.34 16.05 9.51
CA ARG A 436 -7.41 14.59 9.39
C ARG A 436 -6.96 13.89 10.67
N GLU A 437 -5.92 14.37 11.35
CA GLU A 437 -5.49 13.86 12.66
C GLU A 437 -6.58 13.97 13.73
N GLU A 438 -7.35 15.07 13.73
CA GLU A 438 -8.47 15.24 14.65
C GLU A 438 -9.60 14.25 14.34
N VAL A 439 -9.93 14.05 13.05
CA VAL A 439 -10.89 13.03 12.61
C VAL A 439 -10.44 11.62 13.03
N ASP A 440 -9.16 11.28 12.82
CA ASP A 440 -8.61 9.99 13.21
C ASP A 440 -8.72 9.75 14.73
N SER A 441 -8.50 10.81 15.52
CA SER A 441 -8.63 10.78 16.98
C SER A 441 -10.08 10.55 17.41
N GLU A 442 -11.04 11.23 16.79
CA GLU A 442 -12.47 11.02 17.06
C GLU A 442 -12.93 9.62 16.67
N LYS A 443 -12.47 9.09 15.53
CA LYS A 443 -12.74 7.70 15.13
C LYS A 443 -12.18 6.70 16.14
N SER A 444 -10.99 6.95 16.66
CA SER A 444 -10.34 6.09 17.65
C SER A 444 -11.08 6.10 18.99
N ARG A 445 -11.57 7.27 19.43
CA ARG A 445 -12.45 7.42 20.61
C ARG A 445 -13.77 6.66 20.44
N ALA A 446 -14.42 6.81 19.28
CA ALA A 446 -15.69 6.12 19.00
C ALA A 446 -15.56 4.59 19.04
N LYS A 447 -14.42 4.03 18.60
CA LYS A 447 -14.10 2.61 18.72
C LYS A 447 -13.95 2.17 20.18
N CYS A 448 -13.27 2.97 21.01
CA CYS A 448 -13.08 2.65 22.44
C CYS A 448 -14.40 2.64 23.21
N ASP A 449 -15.33 3.54 22.87
CA ASP A 449 -16.61 3.67 23.57
C ASP A 449 -17.60 2.54 23.25
N ASN A 450 -17.26 1.56 22.40
CA ASN A 450 -18.11 0.45 21.96
C ASN A 450 -19.52 0.89 21.50
N SER A 451 -19.67 2.16 21.11
CA SER A 451 -20.98 2.74 20.87
C SER A 451 -21.61 2.22 19.58
N GLY A 452 -20.83 1.58 18.69
CA GLY A 452 -21.28 0.98 17.42
C GLY A 452 -21.99 1.93 16.46
N CYS A 453 -22.17 3.18 16.87
CA CYS A 453 -22.92 4.21 16.18
C CYS A 453 -21.88 5.19 15.67
N GLU A 454 -21.60 5.10 14.37
CA GLU A 454 -20.89 6.16 13.66
C GLU A 454 -21.70 7.44 13.83
N LYS A 455 -21.22 8.32 14.69
CA LYS A 455 -21.82 9.64 14.87
C LYS A 455 -21.49 10.45 13.63
N ASP A 456 -22.51 11.11 13.09
CA ASP A 456 -22.29 12.15 12.12
C ASP A 456 -21.41 13.23 12.78
N LEU A 457 -20.31 13.58 12.12
CA LEU A 457 -19.30 14.49 12.63
C LEU A 457 -19.01 15.54 11.57
N GLU A 458 -19.01 16.81 11.98
CA GLU A 458 -18.49 17.90 11.17
C GLU A 458 -17.38 18.62 11.93
N LEU A 459 -16.21 18.72 11.30
CA LEU A 459 -15.07 19.47 11.80
C LEU A 459 -14.66 20.51 10.78
N SER A 460 -14.51 21.75 11.24
CA SER A 460 -14.11 22.89 10.41
C SER A 460 -12.91 23.60 11.04
N ILE A 461 -11.81 23.71 10.28
CA ILE A 461 -10.61 24.43 10.69
C ILE A 461 -10.40 25.63 9.76
N ARG A 462 -10.09 26.79 10.36
CA ARG A 462 -9.61 27.97 9.62
C ARG A 462 -8.09 28.02 9.68
N ALA A 463 -7.44 27.94 8.52
CA ALA A 463 -5.99 28.03 8.43
C ALA A 463 -5.48 29.48 8.50
N LYS A 464 -4.18 29.64 8.74
CA LYS A 464 -3.50 30.95 8.88
C LYS A 464 -3.56 31.81 7.60
N ASN A 465 -3.64 31.15 6.46
CA ASN A 465 -3.80 31.78 5.14
C ASN A 465 -5.27 32.08 4.80
N ASN A 466 -6.19 32.01 5.77
CA ASN A 466 -7.64 32.16 5.61
C ASN A 466 -8.34 31.07 4.79
N ALA A 467 -7.69 29.94 4.50
CA ALA A 467 -8.38 28.81 3.90
C ALA A 467 -9.33 28.13 4.91
N TRP A 468 -10.48 27.66 4.43
CA TRP A 468 -11.36 26.78 5.19
C TRP A 468 -11.10 25.32 4.84
N LEU A 469 -11.04 24.49 5.87
CA LEU A 469 -10.85 23.06 5.76
C LEU A 469 -11.97 22.37 6.51
N ILE A 470 -12.73 21.55 5.80
CA ILE A 470 -13.94 20.93 6.34
C ILE A 470 -13.83 19.42 6.18
N ALA A 471 -14.17 18.70 7.23
CA ALA A 471 -14.38 17.26 7.23
C ALA A 471 -15.82 16.99 7.68
N ARG A 472 -16.56 16.20 6.89
CA ARG A 472 -17.91 15.74 7.22
C ARG A 472 -17.97 14.23 7.11
N LEU A 473 -18.33 13.57 8.21
CA LEU A 473 -18.49 12.13 8.29
C LEU A 473 -19.97 11.83 8.44
N THR A 474 -20.47 10.93 7.60
CA THR A 474 -21.87 10.53 7.60
C THR A 474 -21.96 9.06 7.22
N ARG A 475 -22.47 8.21 8.13
CA ARG A 475 -22.75 6.78 7.87
C ARG A 475 -21.62 6.05 7.10
N GLY A 476 -20.40 6.06 7.65
CA GLY A 476 -19.25 5.33 7.12
C GLY A 476 -18.54 6.02 5.95
N LYS A 477 -19.05 7.18 5.53
CA LYS A 477 -18.49 7.98 4.45
C LYS A 477 -17.89 9.26 4.98
N GLU A 478 -16.83 9.71 4.33
CA GLU A 478 -16.04 10.86 4.73
C GLU A 478 -15.86 11.79 3.54
N LEU A 479 -16.16 13.06 3.72
CA LEU A 479 -15.87 14.14 2.79
C LEU A 479 -14.91 15.11 3.46
N TYR A 480 -13.76 15.29 2.82
CA TYR A 480 -12.80 16.29 3.20
C TYR A 480 -12.67 17.33 2.09
N MET A 481 -12.57 18.61 2.46
CA MET A 481 -12.53 19.72 1.51
C MET A 481 -11.58 20.84 1.95
N VAL A 482 -10.88 21.44 1.00
CA VAL A 482 -10.00 22.61 1.19
C VAL A 482 -10.45 23.74 0.26
N LEU A 483 -10.70 24.92 0.83
CA LEU A 483 -11.22 26.12 0.16
C LEU A 483 -10.30 27.32 0.42
N GLU A 484 -9.36 27.61 -0.50
CA GLU A 484 -8.37 28.70 -0.35
C GLU A 484 -8.84 30.07 -0.85
N LYS A 485 -9.89 30.13 -1.68
CA LYS A 485 -10.33 31.38 -2.34
C LYS A 485 -11.46 32.11 -1.60
N ALA A 486 -11.62 31.85 -0.32
CA ALA A 486 -12.66 32.42 0.49
C ALA A 486 -12.13 33.62 1.30
N ASN A 487 -12.51 34.84 0.90
CA ASN A 487 -12.67 35.95 1.86
C ASN A 487 -13.87 35.68 2.81
N GLU A 488 -14.31 34.43 2.93
CA GLU A 488 -15.70 34.07 3.19
C GLU A 488 -15.82 33.39 4.56
N THR A 489 -17.00 33.54 5.15
CA THR A 489 -17.33 33.09 6.50
C THR A 489 -17.52 31.57 6.53
N LEU A 490 -17.58 31.00 7.74
CA LEU A 490 -17.90 29.57 7.92
C LEU A 490 -19.21 29.18 7.22
N LEU A 491 -20.19 30.08 7.18
CA LEU A 491 -21.47 29.88 6.49
C LEU A 491 -21.29 29.61 4.99
N TYR A 492 -20.42 30.35 4.32
CA TYR A 492 -20.14 30.12 2.91
C TYR A 492 -19.44 28.77 2.70
N ALA A 493 -18.49 28.44 3.56
CA ALA A 493 -17.77 27.18 3.46
C ALA A 493 -18.73 25.99 3.64
N SER A 494 -19.67 26.07 4.58
CA SER A 494 -20.74 25.09 4.76
C SER A 494 -21.66 25.00 3.53
N ASP A 495 -22.11 26.14 2.97
CA ASP A 495 -22.93 26.18 1.76
C ASP A 495 -22.21 25.59 0.52
N ALA A 496 -20.88 25.77 0.43
CA ALA A 496 -20.06 25.15 -0.60
C ALA A 496 -20.02 23.62 -0.46
N VAL A 497 -19.94 23.11 0.78
CA VAL A 497 -20.03 21.66 1.04
C VAL A 497 -21.41 21.13 0.68
N GLU A 498 -22.49 21.82 1.04
CA GLU A 498 -23.86 21.44 0.66
C GLU A 498 -24.04 21.34 -0.86
N LYS A 499 -23.66 22.40 -1.58
CA LYS A 499 -23.74 22.42 -3.05
C LYS A 499 -22.90 21.32 -3.69
N PHE A 500 -21.75 20.99 -3.10
CA PHE A 500 -20.92 19.89 -3.58
C PHE A 500 -21.57 18.53 -3.29
N SER A 501 -22.13 18.35 -2.09
CA SER A 501 -22.83 17.15 -1.65
C SER A 501 -24.01 16.84 -2.57
N GLU A 502 -24.90 17.81 -2.79
CA GLU A 502 -26.09 17.66 -3.65
C GLU A 502 -25.71 17.25 -5.08
N ARG A 503 -24.69 17.92 -5.65
CA ARG A 503 -24.33 17.74 -7.07
C ARG A 503 -23.51 16.49 -7.36
N TYR A 504 -22.60 16.13 -6.46
CA TYR A 504 -21.58 15.10 -6.72
C TYR A 504 -21.67 13.89 -5.80
N CYS A 505 -22.38 14.01 -4.68
CA CYS A 505 -22.55 12.97 -3.68
C CYS A 505 -24.01 12.59 -3.45
N ASN A 506 -24.95 13.03 -4.29
CA ASN A 506 -26.39 12.78 -4.16
C ASN A 506 -26.97 13.22 -2.79
N GLY A 507 -26.44 14.29 -2.19
CA GLY A 507 -26.91 14.80 -0.90
C GLY A 507 -26.50 13.97 0.31
N VAL A 508 -25.64 12.96 0.16
CA VAL A 508 -25.22 12.06 1.26
C VAL A 508 -24.60 12.81 2.44
N PHE A 509 -23.93 13.91 2.18
CA PHE A 509 -23.29 14.73 3.19
C PHE A 509 -24.12 15.96 3.54
N SER A 510 -25.36 16.07 3.12
CA SER A 510 -26.16 17.26 3.41
C SER A 510 -26.73 17.23 4.82
N LEU A 511 -26.71 18.36 5.51
CA LEU A 511 -27.38 18.52 6.79
C LEU A 511 -28.87 18.73 6.51
N ASP A 512 -29.71 17.76 6.89
CA ASP A 512 -31.18 17.86 6.79
C ASP A 512 -31.75 19.07 7.55
#